data_AF-A0A2E7JBV9-F1
#
_entry.id   AF-A0A2E7JBV9-F1
#
_cell.length_a   1.000
_cell.length_b   1.000
_cell.length_c   1.000
_cell.angle_alpha   90.00
_cell.angle_beta   90.00
_cell.angle_gamma   90.00
#
_symmetry.space_group_name_H-M   'P 1'
#
loop_
_entity.id
_entity.type
_entity.pdbx_description
1 polymer ?
#
loop_
_entity_poly.entity_id
_entity_poly.type
_entity_poly.pdbx_seq_one_letter_code
_entity_poly.pdbx_strand_id
1 'polypeptide(L)'
;MADYAPEYTKKERLKIVLMHLACTIPVILIAKLWFLPWFNEYADNAHCYDYDYFTGTQVVLYSIFIGIPISFALLIFAIEGTRSLRVIRLGQNPLPGEKVFRPTKYSYGFRARVKPVAVLLLIAGMTGVGVKGIFTVDKVLIDSDYSHNQCVEL
;
A
#
# COMPACT_ATOMS: atom_id res chain seq x y z
N MET A 1 -15.91 -28.23 21.89
CA MET A 1 -15.36 -26.93 21.41
C MET A 1 -16.07 -26.61 20.09
N ALA A 2 -16.39 -25.35 19.81
CA ALA A 2 -17.02 -25.00 18.54
C ALA A 2 -15.99 -25.13 17.41
N ASP A 3 -16.25 -25.99 16.41
CA ASP A 3 -15.35 -26.20 15.26
C ASP A 3 -15.27 -24.97 14.32
N TYR A 4 -16.24 -24.07 14.43
CA TYR A 4 -16.41 -22.90 13.57
C TYR A 4 -16.27 -21.60 14.34
N ALA A 5 -15.73 -20.59 13.66
CA ALA A 5 -15.64 -19.22 14.16
C ALA A 5 -17.03 -18.54 14.17
N PRO A 6 -17.29 -17.58 15.09
CA PRO A 6 -18.55 -16.85 15.14
C PRO A 6 -18.77 -16.04 13.87
N GLU A 7 -20.01 -15.96 13.39
CA GLU A 7 -20.32 -15.23 12.16
C GLU A 7 -20.82 -13.80 12.44
N TYR A 8 -20.53 -12.89 11.51
CA TYR A 8 -21.22 -11.61 11.46
C TYR A 8 -22.68 -11.80 11.08
N THR A 9 -23.57 -11.08 11.75
CA THR A 9 -24.98 -10.94 11.37
C THR A 9 -25.12 -10.13 10.07
N LYS A 10 -26.26 -10.26 9.37
CA LYS A 10 -26.51 -9.52 8.12
C LYS A 10 -26.38 -8.00 8.29
N LYS A 11 -26.85 -7.46 9.43
CA LYS A 11 -26.77 -6.03 9.76
C LYS A 11 -25.31 -5.58 9.96
N GLU A 12 -24.51 -6.37 10.66
CA GLU A 12 -23.07 -6.10 10.83
C GLU A 12 -22.34 -6.13 9.49
N ARG A 13 -22.60 -7.13 8.65
CA ARG A 13 -22.00 -7.23 7.30
C ARG A 13 -22.32 -5.99 6.46
N LEU A 14 -23.59 -5.56 6.45
CA LEU A 14 -24.01 -4.36 5.72
C LEU A 14 -23.30 -3.11 6.25
N LYS A 15 -23.22 -2.94 7.57
CA LYS A 15 -22.50 -1.81 8.20
C LYS A 15 -21.03 -1.79 7.79
N ILE A 16 -20.36 -2.95 7.79
CA ILE A 16 -18.95 -3.04 7.39
C ILE A 16 -18.79 -2.65 5.91
N VAL A 17 -19.63 -3.19 5.02
CA VAL A 17 -19.58 -2.86 3.59
C VAL A 17 -19.82 -1.36 3.35
N LEU A 18 -20.84 -0.78 3.97
CA LEU A 18 -21.14 0.65 3.85
C LEU A 18 -20.00 1.53 4.35
N MET A 19 -19.37 1.16 5.47
CA MET A 19 -18.21 1.87 6.00
C MET A 19 -17.02 1.81 5.03
N HIS A 20 -16.74 0.63 4.45
CA HIS A 20 -15.67 0.51 3.46
C HIS A 20 -15.96 1.35 2.21
N LEU A 21 -17.19 1.31 1.70
CA LEU A 21 -17.60 2.13 0.54
C LEU A 21 -17.50 3.64 0.85
N ALA A 22 -17.95 4.06 2.03
CA ALA A 22 -17.87 5.45 2.46
C ALA A 22 -16.42 5.94 2.59
N CYS A 23 -15.46 5.07 2.88
CA CYS A 23 -14.05 5.42 2.89
C CYS A 23 -13.39 5.34 1.50
N THR A 24 -13.69 4.32 0.70
CA THR A 24 -12.99 4.10 -0.58
C THR A 24 -13.49 5.01 -1.70
N ILE A 25 -14.79 5.31 -1.77
CA ILE A 25 -15.35 6.16 -2.83
C ILE A 25 -14.72 7.56 -2.82
N PRO A 26 -14.66 8.29 -1.68
CA PRO A 26 -14.02 9.61 -1.65
C PRO A 26 -12.54 9.55 -2.05
N VAL A 27 -11.80 8.56 -1.59
CA VAL A 27 -10.37 8.39 -1.94
C VAL A 27 -10.21 8.21 -3.44
N ILE A 28 -11.04 7.39 -4.09
CA ILE A 28 -11.01 7.17 -5.54
C ILE A 28 -11.39 8.46 -6.30
N LEU A 29 -12.40 9.19 -5.83
CA LEU A 29 -12.83 10.44 -6.45
C LEU A 29 -11.76 11.51 -6.37
N ILE A 30 -11.16 11.72 -5.19
CA ILE A 30 -10.03 12.66 -5.00
C ILE A 30 -8.86 12.25 -5.89
N ALA A 31 -8.53 10.94 -5.92
CA ALA A 31 -7.47 10.44 -6.77
C ALA A 31 -7.69 10.76 -8.24
N LYS A 32 -8.88 10.46 -8.78
CA LYS A 32 -9.17 10.63 -10.21
C LYS A 32 -9.43 12.07 -10.64
N LEU A 33 -10.13 12.84 -9.83
CA LEU A 33 -10.61 14.17 -10.22
C LEU A 33 -9.61 15.27 -9.90
N TRP A 34 -8.68 15.03 -8.98
CA TRP A 34 -7.73 16.05 -8.55
C TRP A 34 -6.30 15.55 -8.59
N PHE A 35 -5.97 14.52 -7.80
CA PHE A 35 -4.56 14.15 -7.59
C PHE A 35 -3.87 13.69 -8.88
N LEU A 36 -4.48 12.77 -9.65
CA LEU A 36 -3.87 12.26 -10.88
C LEU A 36 -3.74 13.33 -11.99
N PRO A 37 -4.77 14.15 -12.28
CA PRO A 37 -4.63 15.27 -13.21
C PRO A 37 -3.50 16.23 -12.82
N TRP A 38 -3.47 16.68 -11.56
CA TRP A 38 -2.43 17.57 -11.05
C TRP A 38 -1.05 16.91 -11.11
N PHE A 39 -0.94 15.64 -10.75
CA PHE A 39 0.33 14.92 -10.75
C PHE A 39 0.88 14.71 -12.16
N ASN A 40 0.01 14.48 -13.16
CA ASN A 40 0.45 14.36 -14.55
C ASN A 40 1.01 15.69 -15.06
N GLU A 41 0.30 16.79 -14.83
CA GLU A 41 0.78 18.13 -15.21
C GLU A 41 2.11 18.47 -14.51
N TYR A 42 2.22 18.12 -13.23
CA TYR A 42 3.48 18.26 -12.48
C TYR A 42 4.61 17.41 -13.07
N ALA A 43 4.32 16.15 -13.42
CA ALA A 43 5.31 15.22 -13.95
C ALA A 43 5.83 15.64 -15.33
N ASP A 44 4.95 16.15 -16.18
CA ASP A 44 5.31 16.67 -17.52
C ASP A 44 6.27 17.87 -17.41
N ASN A 45 6.09 18.71 -16.38
CA ASN A 45 6.90 19.91 -16.14
C ASN A 45 7.97 19.70 -15.04
N ALA A 46 8.21 18.46 -14.59
CA ALA A 46 9.04 18.16 -13.42
C ALA A 46 10.49 18.65 -13.55
N HIS A 47 11.01 18.72 -14.77
CA HIS A 47 12.35 19.19 -15.09
C HIS A 47 12.53 20.70 -14.90
N CYS A 48 11.45 21.46 -14.75
CA CYS A 48 11.48 22.92 -14.56
C CYS A 48 11.26 23.37 -13.12
N TYR A 49 10.91 22.46 -12.21
CA TYR A 49 10.79 22.79 -10.80
C TYR A 49 12.13 22.58 -10.08
N ASP A 50 12.60 23.61 -9.40
CA ASP A 50 13.76 23.56 -8.51
C ASP A 50 13.36 24.10 -7.12
N TYR A 51 13.66 23.34 -6.08
CA TYR A 51 13.32 23.63 -4.68
C TYR A 51 14.58 23.80 -3.82
N ASP A 52 15.65 24.34 -4.40
CA ASP A 52 16.99 24.56 -3.82
C ASP A 52 17.77 23.27 -3.52
N TYR A 53 17.15 22.32 -2.82
CA TYR A 53 17.78 21.06 -2.39
C TYR A 53 17.37 19.86 -3.24
N PHE A 54 16.23 19.96 -3.94
CA PHE A 54 15.67 18.88 -4.74
C PHE A 54 15.05 19.43 -6.02
N THR A 55 15.18 18.70 -7.12
CA THR A 55 14.49 19.02 -8.38
C THR A 55 13.13 18.32 -8.46
N GLY A 56 12.20 18.85 -9.25
CA GLY A 56 10.91 18.20 -9.49
C GLY A 56 11.05 16.80 -10.07
N THR A 57 12.02 16.57 -10.95
CA THR A 57 12.35 15.24 -11.46
C THR A 57 12.75 14.27 -10.35
N GLN A 58 13.58 14.73 -9.40
CA GLN A 58 13.91 13.93 -8.22
C GLN A 58 12.65 13.59 -7.41
N VAL A 59 11.77 14.57 -7.17
CA VAL A 59 10.50 14.36 -6.46
C VAL A 59 9.68 13.27 -7.15
N VAL A 60 9.49 13.33 -8.47
CA VAL A 60 8.73 12.32 -9.22
C VAL A 60 9.37 10.94 -9.11
N LEU A 61 10.68 10.83 -9.36
CA LEU A 61 11.37 9.54 -9.35
C LEU A 61 11.38 8.91 -7.95
N TYR A 62 11.71 9.67 -6.92
CA TYR A 62 11.65 9.18 -5.54
C TYR A 62 10.24 8.78 -5.12
N SER A 63 9.22 9.51 -5.57
CA SER A 63 7.81 9.16 -5.32
C SER A 63 7.46 7.80 -5.91
N ILE A 64 7.84 7.55 -7.17
CA ILE A 64 7.48 6.32 -7.89
C ILE A 64 8.28 5.11 -7.38
N PHE A 65 9.59 5.26 -7.22
CA PHE A 65 10.48 4.15 -6.90
C PHE A 65 10.56 3.83 -5.40
N ILE A 66 10.25 4.80 -4.53
CA ILE A 66 10.32 4.63 -3.08
C ILE A 66 8.97 4.92 -2.42
N GLY A 67 8.41 6.10 -2.68
CA GLY A 67 7.18 6.56 -2.01
C GLY A 67 6.02 5.59 -2.16
N ILE A 68 5.72 5.17 -3.40
CA ILE A 68 4.62 4.25 -3.70
C ILE A 68 4.87 2.86 -3.05
N PRO A 69 5.99 2.14 -3.31
CA PRO A 69 6.22 0.83 -2.71
C PRO A 69 6.17 0.84 -1.17
N ILE A 70 6.80 1.84 -0.53
CA ILE A 70 6.85 1.94 0.92
C ILE A 70 5.48 2.29 1.52
N SER A 71 4.75 3.23 0.92
CA SER A 71 3.39 3.58 1.39
C SER A 71 2.43 2.40 1.31
N PHE A 72 2.49 1.61 0.22
CA PHE A 72 1.72 0.37 0.10
C PHE A 72 2.13 -0.66 1.16
N ALA A 73 3.43 -0.85 1.41
CA ALA A 73 3.91 -1.78 2.45
C ALA A 73 3.35 -1.40 3.84
N LEU A 74 3.41 -0.10 4.18
CA LEU A 74 2.89 0.43 5.44
C LEU A 74 1.37 0.27 5.55
N LEU A 75 0.63 0.55 4.48
CA LEU A 75 -0.83 0.41 4.45
C LEU A 75 -1.26 -1.04 4.64
N ILE A 76 -0.63 -1.99 3.94
CA ILE A 76 -0.90 -3.42 4.08
C ILE A 76 -0.56 -3.88 5.51
N PHE A 77 0.56 -3.42 6.06
CA PHE A 77 0.95 -3.74 7.43
C PHE A 77 -0.05 -3.21 8.47
N ALA A 78 -0.55 -1.99 8.28
CA ALA A 78 -1.54 -1.38 9.17
C ALA A 78 -2.87 -2.16 9.18
N ILE A 79 -3.31 -2.65 8.01
CA ILE A 79 -4.57 -3.38 7.87
C ILE A 79 -4.45 -4.83 8.37
N GLU A 80 -3.41 -5.57 7.95
CA GLU A 80 -3.34 -7.02 8.15
C GLU A 80 -2.08 -7.49 8.88
N GLY A 81 -1.05 -6.65 9.01
CA GLY A 81 0.26 -7.02 9.56
C GLY A 81 0.17 -7.45 11.03
N THR A 82 -0.46 -6.64 11.87
CA THR A 82 -0.59 -6.94 13.31
C THR A 82 -1.41 -8.21 13.57
N ARG A 83 -2.50 -8.39 12.82
CA ARG A 83 -3.33 -9.61 12.83
C ARG A 83 -2.52 -10.83 12.39
N SER A 84 -1.77 -10.69 11.30
CA SER A 84 -0.92 -11.75 10.74
C SER A 84 0.13 -12.23 11.74
N LEU A 85 0.78 -11.31 12.45
CA LEU A 85 1.75 -11.65 13.50
C LEU A 85 1.10 -12.46 14.64
N ARG A 86 -0.12 -12.08 15.06
CA ARG A 86 -0.86 -12.82 16.10
C ARG A 86 -1.24 -14.24 15.63
N VAL A 87 -1.69 -14.38 14.38
CA VAL A 87 -2.03 -15.69 13.80
C VAL A 87 -0.79 -16.59 13.74
N ILE A 88 0.37 -16.05 13.35
CA ILE A 88 1.63 -16.81 13.31
C ILE A 88 2.01 -17.27 14.72
N ARG A 89 1.96 -16.37 15.70
CA ARG A 89 2.31 -16.65 17.11
C ARG A 89 1.41 -17.72 17.71
N LEU A 90 0.09 -17.62 17.54
CA LEU A 90 -0.87 -18.58 18.10
C LEU A 90 -1.00 -19.86 17.25
N GLY A 91 -0.62 -19.80 15.97
CA GLY A 91 -0.76 -20.93 15.05
C GLY A 91 -2.22 -21.29 14.76
N GLN A 92 -3.14 -20.33 14.87
CA GLN A 92 -4.58 -20.52 14.67
C GLN A 92 -5.18 -19.40 13.80
N ASN A 93 -5.99 -19.78 12.81
CA ASN A 93 -6.75 -18.86 11.95
C ASN A 93 -8.16 -19.39 11.69
N PRO A 94 -9.23 -18.61 11.89
CA PRO A 94 -9.31 -17.25 12.46
C PRO A 94 -8.77 -17.17 13.91
N LEU A 95 -8.49 -15.96 14.40
CA LEU A 95 -8.08 -15.77 15.79
C LEU A 95 -9.23 -16.16 16.76
N PRO A 96 -8.93 -16.51 18.02
CA PRO A 96 -9.97 -16.84 19.00
C PRO A 96 -10.99 -15.70 19.16
N GLY A 97 -12.28 -16.01 18.96
CA GLY A 97 -13.37 -15.03 19.07
C GLY A 97 -13.50 -14.06 17.89
N GLU A 98 -12.66 -14.20 16.87
CA GLU A 98 -12.74 -13.38 15.66
C GLU A 98 -13.99 -13.72 14.84
N LYS A 99 -14.78 -12.70 14.51
CA LYS A 99 -15.96 -12.87 13.67
C LYS A 99 -15.61 -12.98 12.19
N VAL A 100 -16.33 -13.85 11.48
CA VAL A 100 -16.10 -14.12 10.05
C VAL A 100 -17.35 -13.86 9.21
N PHE A 101 -17.14 -13.61 7.91
CA PHE A 101 -18.22 -13.34 6.95
C PHE A 101 -18.93 -14.59 6.43
N ARG A 102 -18.35 -15.77 6.66
CA ARG A 102 -18.89 -17.05 6.20
C ARG A 102 -18.51 -18.16 7.18
N PRO A 103 -19.25 -19.28 7.21
CA PRO A 103 -18.90 -20.43 8.03
C PRO A 103 -17.44 -20.82 7.78
N THR A 104 -16.57 -20.57 8.76
CA THR A 104 -15.13 -20.79 8.64
C THR A 104 -14.68 -21.69 9.77
N LYS A 105 -14.20 -22.89 9.44
CA LYS A 105 -13.60 -23.80 10.40
C LYS A 105 -12.28 -23.22 10.90
N TYR A 106 -11.99 -23.43 12.18
CA TYR A 106 -10.65 -23.12 12.69
C TYR A 106 -9.61 -24.01 12.01
N SER A 107 -8.51 -23.39 11.59
CA SER A 107 -7.33 -24.08 11.11
C SER A 107 -6.18 -23.86 12.09
N TYR A 108 -5.34 -24.87 12.26
CA TYR A 108 -4.25 -24.88 13.22
C TYR A 108 -2.90 -25.23 12.56
N GLY A 109 -1.81 -24.93 13.25
CA GLY A 109 -0.46 -25.31 12.87
C GLY A 109 0.00 -24.63 11.58
N PHE A 110 0.75 -25.36 10.75
CA PHE A 110 1.35 -24.80 9.53
C PHE A 110 0.30 -24.24 8.56
N ARG A 111 -0.84 -24.94 8.38
CA ARG A 111 -1.91 -24.51 7.46
C ARG A 111 -2.50 -23.15 7.83
N ALA A 112 -2.57 -22.83 9.13
CA ALA A 112 -3.05 -21.53 9.61
C ALA A 112 -2.08 -20.38 9.27
N ARG A 113 -0.77 -20.69 9.15
CA ARG A 113 0.31 -19.72 8.97
C ARG A 113 0.61 -19.35 7.52
N VAL A 114 0.15 -20.13 6.53
CA VAL A 114 0.47 -19.89 5.11
C VAL A 114 0.06 -18.49 4.65
N LYS A 115 -1.20 -18.10 4.89
CA LYS A 115 -1.72 -16.78 4.49
C LYS A 115 -1.01 -15.59 5.15
N PRO A 116 -0.86 -15.53 6.49
CA PRO A 116 -0.19 -14.40 7.12
C PRO A 116 1.29 -14.33 6.75
N VAL A 117 1.97 -15.48 6.55
CA VAL A 117 3.35 -15.48 6.04
C VAL A 117 3.40 -14.89 4.63
N ALA A 118 2.48 -15.25 3.73
CA ALA A 118 2.42 -14.66 2.40
C ALA A 118 2.20 -13.13 2.44
N VAL A 119 1.35 -12.63 3.35
CA VAL A 119 1.15 -11.18 3.54
C VAL A 119 2.44 -10.50 4.03
N LEU A 120 3.14 -11.08 5.00
CA LEU A 120 4.40 -10.52 5.49
C LEU A 120 5.51 -10.58 4.43
N LEU A 121 5.56 -11.62 3.60
CA LEU A 121 6.47 -11.70 2.46
C LEU A 121 6.14 -10.64 1.40
N LEU A 122 4.86 -10.36 1.14
CA LEU A 122 4.46 -9.28 0.25
C LEU A 122 4.92 -7.92 0.77
N ILE A 123 4.72 -7.66 2.07
CA ILE A 123 5.20 -6.43 2.72
C ILE A 123 6.72 -6.32 2.60
N ALA A 124 7.45 -7.38 2.94
CA ALA A 124 8.90 -7.42 2.82
C ALA A 124 9.38 -7.22 1.37
N GLY A 125 8.67 -7.80 0.40
CA GLY A 125 8.93 -7.62 -1.02
C GLY A 125 8.74 -6.17 -1.47
N MET A 126 7.64 -5.51 -1.07
CA MET A 126 7.40 -4.09 -1.36
C MET A 126 8.46 -3.19 -0.72
N THR A 127 8.86 -3.48 0.52
CA THR A 127 9.97 -2.78 1.17
C THR A 127 11.28 -2.99 0.43
N GLY A 128 11.58 -4.22 0.00
CA GLY A 128 12.77 -4.54 -0.79
C GLY A 128 12.80 -3.80 -2.13
N VAL A 129 11.65 -3.66 -2.81
CA VAL A 129 11.51 -2.85 -4.02
C VAL A 129 11.80 -1.37 -3.73
N GLY A 130 11.24 -0.81 -2.65
CA GLY A 130 11.51 0.57 -2.25
C GLY A 130 12.99 0.83 -1.93
N VAL A 131 13.65 -0.09 -1.24
CA VAL A 131 15.10 0.01 -0.95
C VAL A 131 15.93 -0.07 -2.23
N LYS A 132 15.58 -0.97 -3.16
CA LYS A 132 16.23 -1.03 -4.49
C LYS A 132 16.00 0.27 -5.28
N GLY A 133 14.86 0.92 -5.07
CA GLY A 133 14.50 2.20 -5.66
C GLY A 133 15.56 3.27 -5.42
N ILE A 134 16.15 3.35 -4.22
CA ILE A 134 17.23 4.29 -3.87
C ILE A 134 18.35 4.24 -4.91
N PHE A 135 18.92 3.05 -5.13
CA PHE A 135 20.01 2.85 -6.08
C PHE A 135 19.60 2.98 -7.55
N THR A 136 18.29 2.94 -7.83
CA THR A 136 17.75 3.04 -9.19
C THR A 136 17.60 4.51 -9.58
N VAL A 137 17.09 5.34 -8.68
CA VAL A 137 16.92 6.78 -8.89
C VAL A 137 18.26 7.45 -9.21
N ASP A 138 19.32 7.13 -8.47
CA ASP A 138 20.67 7.69 -8.70
C ASP A 138 21.17 7.43 -10.13
N LYS A 139 20.89 6.24 -10.68
CA LYS A 139 21.30 5.88 -12.05
C LYS A 139 20.48 6.61 -13.12
N VAL A 140 19.20 6.83 -12.85
CA VAL A 140 18.28 7.51 -13.79
C VAL A 140 18.56 9.00 -13.82
N LEU A 141 18.89 9.61 -12.67
CA LEU A 141 19.17 11.04 -12.59
C LEU A 141 20.42 11.46 -13.37
N ILE A 142 21.46 10.62 -13.39
CA ILE A 142 22.70 10.87 -14.16
C ILE A 142 22.41 10.98 -15.68
N ASP A 143 21.36 10.35 -16.18
CA ASP A 143 20.94 10.39 -17.58
C ASP A 143 20.00 11.59 -17.88
N SER A 144 19.30 12.09 -16.86
CA SER A 144 18.23 13.11 -17.00
C SER A 144 18.74 14.56 -17.02
N ASP A 145 19.99 14.82 -16.62
CA ASP A 145 20.60 16.17 -16.55
C ASP A 145 20.71 16.87 -17.92
N TYR A 146 20.46 16.16 -19.02
CA TYR A 146 20.53 16.67 -20.39
C TYR A 146 19.32 17.55 -20.80
N SER A 147 18.21 17.51 -20.06
CA SER A 147 16.92 18.13 -20.47
C SER A 147 16.62 19.51 -19.83
N HIS A 148 17.57 20.12 -19.11
CA HIS A 148 17.32 21.35 -18.37
C HIS A 148 17.11 22.60 -19.26
N ASN A 149 17.50 22.56 -20.54
CA ASN A 149 17.51 23.73 -21.43
C ASN A 149 16.18 24.06 -22.14
N GLN A 150 15.05 23.46 -21.75
CA GLN A 150 13.74 23.68 -22.41
C GLN A 150 12.66 24.31 -21.51
N CYS A 151 13.03 24.84 -20.35
CA CYS A 151 12.08 25.50 -19.47
C CYS A 151 11.71 26.89 -20.01
N VAL A 152 10.45 27.05 -20.41
CA VAL A 152 9.86 28.36 -20.74
C VAL A 152 9.58 29.08 -19.42
N GLU A 153 10.02 30.33 -19.29
CA GLU A 153 9.68 31.20 -18.16
C GLU A 153 8.15 31.24 -17.99
N LEU A 154 7.66 30.76 -16.85
CA LEU A 154 6.28 30.91 -16.39
C LEU A 154 6.13 32.23 -15.64
#